data_AF-A0A9D8G819-F1
#
_entry.id   AF-A0A9D8G819-F1
#
_cell.length_a   1.000
_cell.length_b   1.000
_cell.length_c   1.000
_cell.angle_alpha   90.00
_cell.angle_beta   90.00
_cell.angle_gamma   90.00
#
_symmetry.space_group_name_H-M   'P 1'
#
loop_
_entity.id
_entity.type
_entity.pdbx_description
1 polymer ?
#
loop_
_entity_poly.entity_id
_entity_poly.type
_entity_poly.pdbx_seq_one_letter_code
_entity_poly.pdbx_strand_id
1 'polypeptide(L)'
;MKATRIIVAIAAICVAGYFVLSNLQARRIAPLNNEAMALLEQKKFAEARDLLERARRIAPNNPIINKNLGAAYEGLDDTTKAIEAYERSLSANPNQPDLREAVAELKAILQGKSQE
;
A
#
# COMPACT_ATOMS: atom_id res chain seq x y z
N MET A 1 5.66 44.43 6.46
CA MET A 1 5.03 43.96 5.20
C MET A 1 5.94 43.15 4.26
N LYS A 2 7.28 43.34 4.24
CA LYS A 2 8.18 42.58 3.34
C LYS A 2 8.44 41.12 3.79
N ALA A 3 8.60 40.88 5.09
CA ALA A 3 8.86 39.54 5.64
C ALA A 3 7.70 38.54 5.42
N THR A 4 6.45 38.99 5.57
CA THR A 4 5.26 38.15 5.38
C THR A 4 5.14 37.63 3.94
N ARG A 5 5.53 38.44 2.94
CA ARG A 5 5.51 38.04 1.52
C ARG A 5 6.56 36.97 1.19
N ILE A 6 7.72 37.01 1.85
CA ILE A 6 8.78 36.01 1.67
C ILE A 6 8.37 34.67 2.28
N ILE A 7 7.75 34.67 3.46
CA ILE A 7 7.28 33.45 4.13
C ILE A 7 6.18 32.77 3.30
N VAL A 8 5.22 33.54 2.76
CA VAL A 8 4.16 33.00 1.89
C VAL A 8 4.74 32.43 0.59
N ALA A 9 5.75 33.08 0.00
CA ALA A 9 6.41 32.57 -1.21
C ALA A 9 7.18 31.27 -0.97
N ILE A 10 7.90 31.15 0.15
CA ILE A 10 8.61 29.91 0.52
C ILE A 10 7.62 28.77 0.79
N ALA A 11 6.55 29.04 1.54
CA ALA A 11 5.51 28.05 1.79
C ALA A 11 4.86 27.56 0.48
N ALA A 12 4.58 28.47 -0.46
CA ALA A 12 4.02 28.11 -1.76
C ALA A 12 4.97 27.24 -2.60
N ILE A 13 6.27 27.50 -2.58
CA ILE A 13 7.29 26.67 -3.26
C ILE A 13 7.38 25.28 -2.61
N CYS A 14 7.32 25.19 -1.28
CA CYS A 14 7.32 23.91 -0.56
C CYS A 14 6.06 23.09 -0.85
N VAL A 15 4.87 23.72 -0.89
CA VAL A 15 3.62 23.05 -1.23
C VAL A 15 3.61 22.61 -2.69
N ALA A 16 4.04 23.46 -3.61
CA ALA A 16 4.16 23.11 -5.02
C ALA A 16 5.20 22.00 -5.25
N GLY A 17 6.34 22.06 -4.55
CA GLY A 17 7.37 21.03 -4.58
C GLY A 17 6.85 19.69 -4.04
N TYR A 18 6.13 19.70 -2.92
CA TYR A 18 5.49 18.51 -2.36
C TYR A 18 4.43 17.93 -3.31
N PHE A 19 3.63 18.78 -3.96
CA PHE A 19 2.63 18.36 -4.94
C PHE A 19 3.27 17.81 -6.23
N VAL A 20 4.37 18.38 -6.69
CA VAL A 20 5.12 17.86 -7.85
C VAL A 20 5.79 16.54 -7.49
N LEU A 21 6.37 16.42 -6.29
CA LEU A 21 7.01 15.18 -5.82
C LEU A 21 5.99 14.06 -5.61
N SER A 22 4.83 14.35 -5.03
CA SER A 22 3.75 13.36 -4.87
C SER A 22 3.20 12.91 -6.22
N ASN A 23 3.02 13.82 -7.18
CA ASN A 23 2.64 13.48 -8.55
C ASN A 23 3.71 12.66 -9.28
N LEU A 24 4.99 12.98 -9.11
CA LEU A 24 6.08 12.25 -9.73
C LEU A 24 6.18 10.81 -9.20
N GLN A 25 6.00 10.64 -7.89
CA GLN A 25 5.98 9.32 -7.26
C GLN A 25 4.75 8.52 -7.70
N ALA A 26 3.56 9.13 -7.72
CA ALA A 26 2.33 8.48 -8.20
C ALA A 26 2.46 7.96 -9.64
N ARG A 27 3.10 8.74 -10.53
CA ARG A 27 3.32 8.36 -11.94
C ARG A 27 4.29 7.19 -12.09
N ARG A 28 5.25 7.03 -11.18
CA ARG A 28 6.22 5.92 -11.15
C ARG A 28 5.62 4.63 -10.57
N ILE A 29 4.59 4.74 -9.73
CA ILE A 29 3.97 3.60 -9.03
C ILE A 29 2.86 2.95 -9.85
N ALA A 30 2.10 3.73 -10.62
CA ALA A 30 1.01 3.21 -11.46
C ALA A 30 1.39 1.98 -12.31
N PRO A 31 2.53 1.95 -13.05
CA PRO A 31 2.91 0.77 -13.82
C PRO A 31 3.25 -0.44 -12.95
N LEU A 32 3.91 -0.22 -11.79
CA LEU A 32 4.25 -1.30 -10.85
C LEU A 32 3.00 -1.97 -10.28
N ASN A 33 1.93 -1.19 -10.06
CA ASN A 33 0.67 -1.72 -9.58
C ASN A 33 -0.03 -2.61 -10.62
N ASN A 34 -0.09 -2.17 -11.88
CA ASN A 34 -0.76 -2.93 -12.93
C ASN A 34 -0.03 -4.24 -13.23
N GLU A 35 1.31 -4.20 -13.26
CA GLU A 35 2.14 -5.39 -13.42
C GLU A 35 1.97 -6.35 -12.22
N ALA A 36 1.96 -5.84 -10.99
CA ALA A 36 1.72 -6.66 -9.80
C ALA A 36 0.33 -7.33 -9.83
N MET A 37 -0.70 -6.61 -10.26
CA MET A 37 -2.05 -7.19 -10.42
C MET A 37 -2.06 -8.32 -11.45
N ALA A 38 -1.41 -8.14 -12.61
CA ALA A 38 -1.30 -9.19 -13.61
C ALA A 38 -0.55 -10.43 -13.08
N LEU A 39 0.47 -10.24 -12.23
CA LEU A 39 1.17 -11.33 -11.57
C LEU A 39 0.29 -12.06 -10.54
N LEU A 40 -0.53 -11.32 -9.79
CA LEU A 40 -1.52 -11.90 -8.86
C LEU A 40 -2.56 -12.76 -9.60
N GLU A 41 -3.10 -12.27 -10.72
CA GLU A 41 -4.03 -13.02 -11.57
C GLU A 41 -3.39 -14.31 -12.13
N GLN A 42 -2.10 -14.26 -12.44
CA GLN A 42 -1.31 -15.42 -12.86
C GLN A 42 -0.90 -16.34 -11.71
N LYS A 43 -1.30 -16.05 -10.46
CA LYS A 43 -0.89 -16.75 -9.23
C LYS A 43 0.63 -16.75 -8.98
N LYS A 44 1.35 -15.80 -9.59
CA LYS A 44 2.80 -15.61 -9.39
C LYS A 44 3.05 -14.74 -8.16
N PHE A 45 2.64 -15.24 -7.00
CA PHE A 45 2.55 -14.45 -5.77
C PHE A 45 3.91 -13.95 -5.28
N ALA A 46 4.98 -14.74 -5.43
CA ALA A 46 6.34 -14.33 -5.05
C ALA A 46 6.86 -13.15 -5.88
N GLU A 47 6.66 -13.19 -7.20
CA GLU A 47 7.03 -12.10 -8.11
C GLU A 47 6.21 -10.84 -7.82
N ALA A 48 4.89 -11.01 -7.61
CA ALA A 48 3.99 -9.91 -7.23
C ALA A 48 4.45 -9.25 -5.92
N ARG A 49 4.76 -10.05 -4.89
CA ARG A 49 5.29 -9.57 -3.61
C ARG A 49 6.54 -8.72 -3.81
N ASP A 50 7.54 -9.22 -4.54
CA ASP A 50 8.82 -8.52 -4.71
C ASP A 50 8.64 -7.18 -5.43
N LEU A 51 7.76 -7.14 -6.43
CA LEU A 51 7.43 -5.93 -7.15
C LEU A 51 6.70 -4.91 -6.26
N LEU A 52 5.72 -5.38 -5.48
CA LEU A 52 4.95 -4.54 -4.58
C LEU A 52 5.77 -4.05 -3.39
N GLU A 53 6.72 -4.83 -2.88
CA GLU A 53 7.68 -4.38 -1.86
C GLU A 53 8.54 -3.23 -2.37
N ARG A 54 8.97 -3.28 -3.64
CA ARG A 54 9.65 -2.16 -4.30
C ARG A 54 8.73 -0.94 -4.42
N ALA A 55 7.46 -1.15 -4.78
CA ALA A 55 6.48 -0.07 -4.87
C ALA A 55 6.20 0.57 -3.50
N ARG A 56 6.11 -0.24 -2.43
CA ARG A 56 5.90 0.19 -1.05
C ARG A 56 7.05 1.06 -0.53
N ARG A 57 8.30 0.83 -0.96
CA ARG A 57 9.42 1.73 -0.64
C ARG A 57 9.26 3.13 -1.22
N ILE A 58 8.48 3.29 -2.29
CA ILE A 58 8.23 4.58 -2.94
C ILE A 58 7.00 5.26 -2.32
N ALA A 59 5.91 4.50 -2.10
CA ALA A 59 4.72 5.01 -1.40
C ALA A 59 4.28 4.04 -0.30
N PRO A 60 4.85 4.16 0.92
CA PRO A 60 4.59 3.22 2.01
C PRO A 60 3.13 3.22 2.47
N ASN A 61 2.43 4.35 2.33
CA ASN A 61 1.06 4.54 2.81
C ASN A 61 0.02 4.42 1.68
N ASN A 62 0.39 3.93 0.49
CA ASN A 62 -0.57 3.77 -0.58
C ASN A 62 -1.49 2.56 -0.28
N PRO A 63 -2.82 2.76 -0.19
CA PRO A 63 -3.74 1.68 0.17
C PRO A 63 -3.78 0.57 -0.90
N ILE A 64 -3.67 0.91 -2.18
CA ILE A 64 -3.72 -0.07 -3.28
C ILE A 64 -2.50 -0.98 -3.23
N ILE A 65 -1.30 -0.42 -3.03
CA ILE A 65 -0.07 -1.21 -2.91
C ILE A 65 -0.17 -2.17 -1.72
N ASN A 66 -0.57 -1.68 -0.55
CA ASN A 66 -0.68 -2.49 0.65
C ASN A 66 -1.79 -3.56 0.53
N LYS A 67 -2.90 -3.26 -0.15
CA LYS A 67 -3.95 -4.24 -0.48
C LYS A 67 -3.37 -5.36 -1.34
N ASN A 68 -2.71 -5.03 -2.44
CA ASN A 68 -2.16 -6.04 -3.35
C ASN A 68 -1.02 -6.84 -2.70
N LEU A 69 -0.26 -6.23 -1.78
CA LEU A 69 0.75 -6.92 -0.97
C LEU A 69 0.11 -7.96 -0.04
N GLY A 70 -1.02 -7.62 0.58
CA GLY A 70 -1.77 -8.58 1.38
C GLY A 70 -2.22 -9.77 0.56
N ALA A 71 -2.75 -9.54 -0.64
CA ALA A 71 -3.16 -10.61 -1.56
C ALA A 71 -1.98 -11.48 -2.02
N ALA A 72 -0.81 -10.87 -2.25
CA ALA A 72 0.41 -11.61 -2.57
C ALA A 72 0.86 -12.49 -1.41
N TYR A 73 0.83 -11.97 -0.17
CA TYR A 73 1.20 -12.75 1.02
C TYR A 73 0.19 -13.85 1.33
N GLU A 74 -1.10 -13.59 1.13
CA GLU A 74 -2.16 -14.58 1.29
C GLU A 74 -1.97 -15.75 0.32
N GLY A 75 -1.70 -15.48 -0.97
CA GLY A 75 -1.37 -16.54 -1.94
C GLY A 75 -0.04 -17.27 -1.69
N LEU A 76 0.81 -16.75 -0.80
CA LEU A 76 2.03 -17.40 -0.31
C LEU A 76 1.83 -18.13 1.03
N ASP A 77 0.59 -18.20 1.52
CA ASP A 77 0.25 -18.74 2.84
C ASP A 77 0.92 -18.02 4.03
N ASP A 78 1.48 -16.82 3.80
CA ASP A 78 2.05 -15.96 4.85
C ASP A 78 0.92 -15.12 5.48
N THR A 79 0.02 -15.82 6.19
CA THR A 79 -1.20 -15.24 6.79
C THR A 79 -0.88 -14.03 7.68
N THR A 80 0.22 -14.08 8.43
CA THR A 80 0.62 -12.98 9.32
C THR A 80 0.93 -11.71 8.54
N LYS A 81 1.75 -11.79 7.48
CA LYS A 81 2.06 -10.60 6.67
C LYS A 81 0.89 -10.16 5.80
N ALA A 82 0.02 -11.07 5.39
CA ALA A 82 -1.21 -10.74 4.68
C ALA A 82 -2.08 -9.80 5.54
N ILE A 83 -2.35 -10.19 6.79
CA ILE A 83 -3.09 -9.38 7.76
C ILE A 83 -2.41 -8.01 7.94
N GLU A 84 -1.11 -7.98 8.19
CA GLU A 84 -0.36 -6.73 8.42
C GLU A 84 -0.45 -5.76 7.23
N ALA A 85 -0.35 -6.28 6.01
CA ALA A 85 -0.46 -5.46 4.79
C ALA A 85 -1.89 -4.95 4.57
N TYR A 86 -2.90 -5.79 4.78
CA TYR A 86 -4.30 -5.39 4.70
C TYR A 86 -4.68 -4.35 5.75
N GLU A 87 -4.21 -4.49 6.99
CA GLU A 87 -4.43 -3.50 8.05
C GLU A 87 -3.80 -2.14 7.72
N ARG A 88 -2.61 -2.12 7.09
CA ARG A 88 -2.02 -0.87 6.59
C ARG A 88 -2.87 -0.22 5.50
N SER A 89 -3.42 -1.03 4.59
CA SER A 89 -4.35 -0.53 3.57
C SER A 89 -5.60 0.07 4.20
N LEU A 90 -6.22 -0.62 5.16
CA LEU A 90 -7.40 -0.14 5.89
C LEU A 90 -7.11 1.12 6.71
N SER A 91 -5.91 1.24 7.26
CA SER A 91 -5.48 2.44 8.00
C SER A 91 -5.39 3.67 7.09
N ALA A 92 -4.97 3.49 5.83
CA ALA A 92 -4.89 4.56 4.84
C ALA A 92 -6.24 4.85 4.14
N ASN A 93 -7.05 3.81 3.90
CA ASN A 93 -8.40 3.91 3.37
C ASN A 93 -9.33 2.93 4.10
N PRO A 94 -10.10 3.42 5.10
CA PRO A 94 -11.01 2.58 5.89
C PRO A 94 -12.23 2.05 5.11
N ASN A 95 -12.53 2.62 3.94
CA ASN A 95 -13.71 2.28 3.14
C ASN A 95 -13.42 1.11 2.18
N GLN A 96 -13.03 -0.04 2.74
CA GLN A 96 -12.74 -1.28 2.02
C GLN A 96 -13.38 -2.46 2.77
N PRO A 97 -14.71 -2.68 2.67
CA PRO A 97 -15.42 -3.71 3.43
C PRO A 97 -14.89 -5.12 3.16
N ASP A 98 -14.67 -5.47 1.90
CA ASP A 98 -14.13 -6.77 1.48
C ASP A 98 -12.79 -7.07 2.18
N LEU A 99 -11.95 -6.04 2.36
CA LEU A 99 -10.66 -6.19 3.01
C LEU A 99 -10.77 -6.39 4.52
N ARG A 100 -11.80 -5.79 5.13
CA ARG A 100 -12.10 -5.97 6.55
C ARG A 100 -12.58 -7.40 6.82
N GLU A 101 -13.42 -7.93 5.94
CA GLU A 101 -13.88 -9.32 5.99
C GLU A 101 -12.70 -10.27 5.84
N ALA A 102 -11.85 -10.08 4.82
CA ALA A 102 -10.65 -10.88 4.62
C ALA A 102 -9.72 -10.89 5.85
N VAL A 103 -9.47 -9.73 6.48
CA VAL A 103 -8.65 -9.66 7.70
C VAL A 103 -9.29 -10.43 8.87
N ALA A 104 -10.61 -10.34 9.04
CA ALA A 104 -11.30 -11.06 10.10
C ALA A 104 -11.20 -12.57 9.92
N GLU A 105 -11.41 -13.06 8.69
CA GLU A 105 -11.26 -14.47 8.34
C GLU A 105 -9.84 -14.98 8.57
N LEU A 106 -8.84 -14.26 8.05
CA LEU A 106 -7.43 -14.64 8.21
C LEU A 106 -7.00 -14.66 9.68
N LYS A 107 -7.51 -13.75 10.51
CA LYS A 107 -7.27 -13.75 11.96
C LYS A 107 -7.88 -14.97 12.64
N ALA A 108 -9.11 -15.37 12.27
CA ALA A 108 -9.75 -16.56 12.81
C ALA A 108 -8.96 -17.83 12.45
N ILE A 109 -8.47 -17.94 11.22
CA ILE A 109 -7.61 -19.05 10.78
C ILE A 109 -6.32 -19.09 11.60
N LEU A 110 -5.67 -17.94 11.79
CA LEU A 110 -4.43 -17.86 12.56
C LEU A 110 -4.63 -18.25 14.03
N GLN A 111 -5.75 -17.83 14.63
CA GLN A 111 -6.11 -18.22 15.99
C GLN A 111 -6.40 -19.72 16.10
N GLY A 112 -7.10 -20.31 15.14
CA GLY A 112 -7.33 -21.76 15.08
C GLY A 112 -6.05 -22.57 15.02
N LYS A 113 -5.09 -22.17 14.17
CA LYS A 113 -3.76 -22.81 14.06
C LYS A 113 -2.89 -22.68 15.31
N SER A 114 -3.15 -21.70 16.17
CA SER A 114 -2.39 -21.51 17.42
C SER A 114 -2.86 -22.39 18.58
N GLN A 115 -3.96 -23.12 18.40
CA GLN A 115 -4.57 -23.98 19.42
C GLN A 115 -4.33 -25.48 19.18
N GLU A 116 -3.63 -25.84 18.09
CA GLU A 116 -3.16 -27.20 17.79
C GLU A 116 -1.72 -27.40 18.26
#